data_AF-A0A6G4ZC06-F1
#
_entry.id   AF-A0A6G4ZC06-F1
#
_cell.length_a   1.000
_cell.length_b   1.000
_cell.length_c   1.000
_cell.angle_alpha   90.00
_cell.angle_beta   90.00
_cell.angle_gamma   90.00
#
_symmetry.space_group_name_H-M   'P 1'
#
loop_
_entity.id
_entity.type
_entity.pdbx_description
1 polymer ?
#
loop_
_entity_poly.entity_id
_entity_poly.type
_entity_poly.pdbx_seq_one_letter_code
_entity_poly.pdbx_strand_id
1 'polypeptide(L)'
;MNNKELLNALENLNIDENEFDHINVELNDLEKKRIKKKYKKAIKKKSLFLKRAATIAGLSILLFTGAFYSSPVKASNIPVLNSIYEMLGVYDEYADYSQYIGKSIEVTGGKYTLEEILITPYESLIAIRITGNEPLKEDSLGFMVTSSIGNVHFISATSSFHKIDDYTIIQIIESKYSSKIPEKSIINIDIHEMSSESSPSTFDYGKFELKVDFGKSYDEFSSFPIKQAKLSEYDLKFKEINSSILGTELLGNITTLRNSESEYQEKMNNSYFILNVDGKMYGGFASYSLNTLGKIVFGKTSFSFNGIKINEFKNAENISLSVFKTRYSYEELDKLYESEDAKYINELNESQENKITSNGVSYYKTVNLFNGEKIDFYNLERKNDTVLLHAKISPNEIPLLTKITGRSQDGINIHYPKIYANPEKENEYILEFFNVKENVDFSINNYINYNNEYIFLEELEILNNKK
;
A
#
# COMPACT_ATOMS: atom_id res chain seq x y z
N MET A 1 24.90 -17.58 3.51
CA MET A 1 24.08 -18.78 3.31
C MET A 1 23.02 -18.41 2.29
N ASN A 2 23.00 -19.06 1.12
CA ASN A 2 22.05 -18.69 0.07
C ASN A 2 20.66 -19.31 0.35
N ASN A 3 19.59 -18.77 -0.24
CA ASN A 3 18.21 -19.23 -0.01
C ASN A 3 17.98 -20.71 -0.36
N LYS A 4 18.76 -21.26 -1.30
CA LYS A 4 18.72 -22.67 -1.72
C LYS A 4 19.38 -23.61 -0.69
N GLU A 5 20.42 -23.13 0.01
CA GLU A 5 21.07 -23.85 1.10
C GLU A 5 20.18 -23.89 2.35
N LEU A 6 19.47 -22.80 2.65
CA LEU A 6 18.47 -22.75 3.73
C LEU A 6 17.31 -23.74 3.45
N LEU A 7 16.79 -23.76 2.23
CA LEU A 7 15.74 -24.70 1.81
C LEU A 7 16.18 -26.16 1.89
N ASN A 8 17.41 -26.49 1.44
CA ASN A 8 17.96 -27.84 1.55
C ASN A 8 18.23 -28.27 3.00
N ALA A 9 18.60 -27.34 3.90
CA ALA A 9 18.75 -27.61 5.32
C ALA A 9 17.38 -27.93 5.97
N LEU A 10 16.32 -27.21 5.56
CA LEU A 10 14.95 -27.44 6.01
C LEU A 10 14.35 -28.75 5.50
N GLU A 11 14.75 -29.23 4.33
CA GLU A 11 14.29 -30.52 3.78
C GLU A 11 14.89 -31.74 4.49
N ASN A 12 16.06 -31.61 5.12
CA ASN A 12 16.78 -32.70 5.78
C ASN A 12 16.77 -32.63 7.32
N LEU A 13 16.04 -31.67 7.90
CA LEU A 13 15.95 -31.50 9.35
C LEU A 13 15.04 -32.58 9.97
N ASN A 14 15.67 -33.63 10.51
CA ASN A 14 15.03 -34.61 11.38
C ASN A 14 15.31 -34.22 12.84
N ILE A 15 14.49 -33.31 13.39
CA ILE A 15 14.66 -32.74 14.73
C ILE A 15 14.03 -33.68 15.77
N ASP A 16 14.85 -34.16 16.72
CA ASP A 16 14.42 -34.98 17.85
C ASP A 16 13.68 -34.12 18.91
N GLU A 17 12.65 -34.68 19.57
CA GLU A 17 11.90 -33.98 20.64
C GLU A 17 12.81 -33.53 21.80
N ASN A 18 13.96 -34.19 21.98
CA ASN A 18 14.95 -33.89 23.02
C ASN A 18 15.80 -32.64 22.71
N GLU A 19 15.84 -32.16 21.46
CA GLU A 19 16.60 -30.93 21.11
C GLU A 19 15.95 -29.67 21.68
N PHE A 20 14.66 -29.71 22.04
CA PHE A 20 13.96 -28.60 22.71
C PHE A 20 14.37 -28.39 24.17
N ASP A 21 14.93 -29.41 24.82
CA ASP A 21 15.37 -29.31 26.21
C ASP A 21 16.78 -28.71 26.33
N HIS A 22 17.47 -28.51 25.19
CA HIS A 22 18.77 -27.81 25.09
C HIS A 22 18.65 -26.36 24.58
N ILE A 23 17.42 -25.86 24.35
CA ILE A 23 17.17 -24.45 24.02
C ILE A 23 17.36 -23.63 25.30
N ASN A 24 18.51 -22.96 25.40
CA ASN A 24 18.88 -22.14 26.56
C ASN A 24 18.18 -20.77 26.48
N VAL A 25 16.86 -20.78 26.65
CA VAL A 25 15.98 -19.60 26.65
C VAL A 25 15.07 -19.64 27.88
N GLU A 26 15.01 -18.53 28.62
CA GLU A 26 14.04 -18.30 29.69
C GLU A 26 12.64 -18.03 29.10
N LEU A 27 11.99 -19.09 28.59
CA LEU A 27 10.55 -19.07 28.30
C LEU A 27 9.78 -19.40 29.58
N ASN A 28 8.64 -18.75 29.82
CA ASN A 28 7.77 -19.14 30.94
C ASN A 28 7.08 -20.49 30.64
N ASP A 29 6.60 -21.16 31.69
CA ASP A 29 6.05 -22.52 31.57
C ASP A 29 4.80 -22.59 30.67
N LEU A 30 4.03 -21.50 30.59
CA LEU A 30 2.86 -21.40 29.73
C LEU A 30 3.27 -21.34 28.25
N GLU A 31 4.28 -20.55 27.90
CA GLU A 31 4.83 -20.42 26.55
C GLU A 31 5.42 -21.74 26.07
N LYS A 32 6.26 -22.39 26.89
CA LYS A 32 6.84 -23.71 26.57
C LYS A 32 5.76 -24.76 26.31
N LYS A 33 4.73 -24.79 27.16
CA LYS A 33 3.61 -25.75 27.02
C LYS A 33 2.75 -25.49 25.78
N ARG A 34 2.55 -24.23 25.40
CA ARG A 34 1.79 -23.81 24.20
C ARG A 34 2.51 -24.19 22.91
N ILE A 35 3.82 -23.94 22.84
CA ILE A 35 4.68 -24.30 21.69
C ILE A 35 4.69 -25.82 21.51
N LYS A 36 4.95 -26.58 22.58
CA LYS A 36 4.94 -28.06 22.54
C LYS A 36 3.58 -28.61 22.09
N LYS A 37 2.45 -28.00 22.47
CA LYS A 37 1.09 -28.44 22.07
C LYS A 37 0.77 -28.16 20.59
N LYS A 38 1.11 -26.97 20.07
CA LYS A 38 0.89 -26.62 18.64
C LYS A 38 1.77 -27.50 17.74
N TYR A 39 3.03 -27.70 18.10
CA TYR A 39 3.96 -28.58 17.38
C TYR A 39 3.47 -30.03 17.32
N LYS A 40 3.08 -30.63 18.46
CA LYS A 40 2.53 -32.01 18.51
C LYS A 40 1.26 -32.20 17.68
N LYS A 41 0.41 -31.17 17.59
CA LYS A 41 -0.80 -31.21 16.77
C LYS A 41 -0.48 -31.14 15.26
N ALA A 42 0.60 -30.47 14.90
CA ALA A 42 1.03 -30.28 13.52
C ALA A 42 1.78 -31.51 12.95
N ILE A 43 2.66 -32.15 13.73
CA ILE A 43 3.40 -33.36 13.30
C ILE A 43 2.48 -34.57 13.07
N LYS A 44 1.32 -34.63 13.75
CA LYS A 44 0.36 -35.72 13.61
C LYS A 44 -0.36 -35.75 12.25
N LYS A 45 -0.21 -34.74 11.38
CA LYS A 45 -0.80 -34.75 10.02
C LYS A 45 0.20 -35.31 9.00
N LYS A 46 -0.28 -36.19 8.12
CA LYS A 46 0.55 -37.02 7.21
C LYS A 46 1.14 -36.30 5.98
N SER A 47 0.81 -35.04 5.68
CA SER A 47 1.33 -34.36 4.47
C SER A 47 2.64 -33.60 4.73
N LEU A 48 3.61 -33.79 3.82
CA LEU A 48 4.93 -33.12 3.83
C LEU A 48 4.82 -31.58 3.78
N PHE A 49 3.82 -31.06 3.06
CA PHE A 49 3.52 -29.63 2.97
C PHE A 49 3.08 -29.03 4.31
N LEU A 50 2.22 -29.73 5.06
CA LEU A 50 1.77 -29.28 6.38
C LEU A 50 2.87 -29.37 7.44
N LYS A 51 3.83 -30.30 7.29
CA LYS A 51 5.03 -30.35 8.12
C LYS A 51 5.94 -29.15 7.86
N ARG A 52 6.15 -28.75 6.59
CA ARG A 52 6.93 -27.55 6.22
C ARG A 52 6.30 -26.26 6.74
N ALA A 53 4.98 -26.10 6.58
CA ALA A 53 4.24 -24.96 7.12
C ALA A 53 4.30 -24.90 8.67
N ALA A 54 4.31 -26.05 9.34
CA ALA A 54 4.41 -26.13 10.79
C ALA A 54 5.82 -25.81 11.33
N THR A 55 6.88 -26.20 10.61
CA THR A 55 8.27 -25.85 10.96
C THR A 55 8.52 -24.36 10.77
N ILE A 56 7.98 -23.76 9.69
CA ILE A 56 8.02 -22.30 9.48
C ILE A 56 7.23 -21.58 10.58
N ALA A 57 6.05 -22.09 10.96
CA ALA A 57 5.26 -21.54 12.07
C ALA A 57 5.96 -21.68 13.44
N GLY A 58 6.75 -22.75 13.66
CA GLY A 58 7.54 -22.93 14.88
C GLY A 58 8.76 -22.00 14.96
N LEU A 59 9.44 -21.78 13.83
CA LEU A 59 10.56 -20.85 13.70
C LEU A 59 10.10 -19.38 13.80
N SER A 60 8.95 -19.04 13.25
CA SER A 60 8.38 -17.70 13.44
C SER A 60 8.03 -17.46 14.90
N ILE A 61 7.46 -18.44 15.62
CA ILE A 61 7.23 -18.31 17.08
C ILE A 61 8.55 -18.08 17.84
N LEU A 62 9.65 -18.76 17.49
CA LEU A 62 10.98 -18.53 18.10
C LEU A 62 11.58 -17.15 17.82
N LEU A 63 11.26 -16.55 16.67
CA LEU A 63 11.65 -15.16 16.32
C LEU A 63 10.79 -14.11 17.05
N PHE A 64 9.55 -14.46 17.43
CA PHE A 64 8.60 -13.53 18.06
C PHE A 64 8.55 -13.60 19.60
N THR A 65 9.19 -14.57 20.25
CA THR A 65 9.15 -14.75 21.73
C THR A 65 10.36 -14.17 22.50
N GLY A 66 10.95 -13.06 22.08
CA GLY A 66 11.71 -12.23 23.04
C GLY A 66 13.17 -12.63 23.36
N ALA A 67 13.75 -13.67 22.77
CA ALA A 67 15.04 -14.21 23.25
C ALA A 67 16.31 -13.59 22.60
N PHE A 68 16.18 -12.71 21.60
CA PHE A 68 17.34 -12.14 20.89
C PHE A 68 17.75 -10.71 21.33
N TYR A 69 17.08 -10.13 22.34
CA TYR A 69 17.04 -8.67 22.54
C TYR A 69 18.06 -8.06 23.54
N SER A 70 19.28 -8.61 23.67
CA SER A 70 20.30 -8.04 24.58
C SER A 70 21.49 -7.33 23.92
N SER A 71 21.48 -7.10 22.61
CA SER A 71 22.53 -6.29 21.95
C SER A 71 22.02 -5.45 20.78
N PRO A 72 22.23 -4.12 20.79
CA PRO A 72 21.91 -3.23 19.66
C PRO A 72 22.62 -3.61 18.35
N VAL A 73 23.71 -4.37 18.42
CA VAL A 73 24.61 -4.65 17.29
C VAL A 73 24.15 -5.84 16.44
N LYS A 74 23.12 -6.59 16.87
CA LYS A 74 22.59 -7.75 16.14
C LYS A 74 21.13 -7.61 15.70
N ALA A 75 20.57 -6.40 15.77
CA ALA A 75 19.18 -6.11 15.40
C ALA A 75 18.97 -5.81 13.90
N SER A 76 20.03 -5.75 13.08
CA SER A 76 19.94 -5.45 11.64
C SER A 76 19.22 -6.53 10.79
N ASN A 77 18.72 -7.60 11.42
CA ASN A 77 18.09 -8.75 10.75
C ASN A 77 16.69 -9.09 11.30
N ILE A 78 15.99 -8.17 11.96
CA ILE A 78 14.61 -8.41 12.39
C ILE A 78 13.65 -7.94 11.29
N PRO A 79 13.03 -8.85 10.51
CA PRO A 79 12.41 -8.53 9.22
C PRO A 79 10.96 -8.06 9.36
N VAL A 80 10.52 -7.48 10.47
CA VAL A 80 9.08 -7.29 10.69
C VAL A 80 8.51 -6.26 9.72
N LEU A 81 9.06 -5.05 9.62
CA LEU A 81 8.62 -4.17 8.54
C LEU A 81 9.19 -4.54 7.20
N ASN A 82 10.39 -5.10 7.06
CA ASN A 82 10.81 -5.58 5.74
C ASN A 82 9.76 -6.54 5.22
N SER A 83 9.45 -7.65 5.91
CA SER A 83 8.39 -8.59 5.55
C SER A 83 6.99 -7.97 5.42
N ILE A 84 6.71 -6.83 6.06
CA ILE A 84 5.42 -6.15 5.97
C ILE A 84 5.36 -5.12 4.83
N TYR A 85 6.43 -4.35 4.55
CA TYR A 85 6.63 -3.56 3.34
C TYR A 85 6.73 -4.47 2.11
N GLU A 86 7.35 -5.63 2.32
CA GLU A 86 7.34 -6.78 1.44
C GLU A 86 5.91 -7.30 1.20
N MET A 87 5.01 -7.10 2.18
CA MET A 87 3.59 -7.39 2.11
C MET A 87 2.74 -6.18 1.65
N LEU A 88 3.26 -4.94 1.64
CA LEU A 88 2.58 -3.72 1.16
C LEU A 88 2.95 -3.31 -0.27
N GLY A 89 3.92 -3.97 -0.92
CA GLY A 89 4.27 -3.84 -2.34
C GLY A 89 5.42 -2.88 -2.59
N VAL A 90 6.13 -2.54 -1.51
CA VAL A 90 6.92 -1.33 -1.36
C VAL A 90 8.34 -1.80 -1.00
N TYR A 91 9.08 -2.34 -1.98
CA TYR A 91 10.35 -3.04 -1.76
C TYR A 91 11.62 -2.22 -1.98
N ASP A 92 12.66 -2.75 -1.32
CA ASP A 92 14.11 -2.55 -1.34
C ASP A 92 14.65 -1.18 -0.95
N GLU A 93 13.95 -0.09 -1.21
CA GLU A 93 14.47 1.24 -0.88
C GLU A 93 14.19 1.62 0.59
N TYR A 94 13.17 1.04 1.27
CA TYR A 94 12.68 1.55 2.57
C TYR A 94 13.48 1.10 3.80
N ALA A 95 14.08 -0.08 3.75
CA ALA A 95 14.79 -0.69 4.88
C ALA A 95 15.95 0.18 5.38
N ASP A 96 16.54 0.98 4.49
CA ASP A 96 17.66 1.87 4.79
C ASP A 96 17.22 3.16 5.51
N TYR A 97 15.92 3.47 5.46
CA TYR A 97 15.33 4.72 5.97
C TYR A 97 14.42 4.51 7.19
N SER A 98 13.97 3.28 7.42
CA SER A 98 13.18 2.96 8.60
C SER A 98 14.07 2.73 9.82
N GLN A 99 13.53 3.02 11.00
CA GLN A 99 14.22 2.84 12.26
C GLN A 99 13.51 1.78 13.11
N TYR A 100 14.17 0.64 13.31
CA TYR A 100 13.71 -0.36 14.28
C TYR A 100 13.80 0.21 15.71
N ILE A 101 12.70 0.07 16.46
CA ILE A 101 12.56 0.56 17.83
C ILE A 101 12.51 -0.60 18.83
N GLY A 102 11.67 -1.60 18.57
CA GLY A 102 11.53 -2.80 19.41
C GLY A 102 11.15 -2.55 20.87
N LYS A 103 10.51 -1.42 21.19
CA LYS A 103 10.13 -1.08 22.57
C LYS A 103 8.75 -1.62 22.88
N SER A 104 8.62 -2.33 23.99
CA SER A 104 7.34 -2.85 24.47
C SER A 104 6.88 -2.18 25.75
N ILE A 105 5.56 -2.10 25.92
CA ILE A 105 4.88 -1.78 27.18
C ILE A 105 3.87 -2.89 27.48
N GLU A 106 3.90 -3.38 28.71
CA GLU A 106 2.88 -4.30 29.23
C GLU A 106 1.68 -3.48 29.71
N VAL A 107 0.48 -3.92 29.35
CA VAL A 107 -0.79 -3.28 29.72
C VAL A 107 -1.75 -4.35 30.25
N THR A 108 -2.79 -3.96 30.98
CA THR A 108 -3.88 -4.91 31.23
C THR A 108 -4.44 -5.36 29.87
N GLY A 109 -4.73 -6.65 29.73
CA GLY A 109 -5.20 -7.25 28.47
C GLY A 109 -4.10 -7.82 27.57
N GLY A 110 -2.86 -7.33 27.68
CA GLY A 110 -1.75 -7.83 26.86
C GLY A 110 -0.54 -6.90 26.77
N LYS A 111 0.03 -6.78 25.57
CA LYS A 111 1.28 -6.04 25.32
C LYS A 111 1.20 -5.26 24.02
N TYR A 112 1.69 -4.03 24.05
CA TYR A 112 1.99 -3.24 22.84
C TYR A 112 3.49 -3.21 22.60
N THR A 113 3.91 -3.41 21.35
CA THR A 113 5.30 -3.24 20.92
C THR A 113 5.36 -2.29 19.74
N LEU A 114 6.09 -1.20 19.90
CA LEU A 114 6.48 -0.32 18.81
C LEU A 114 7.64 -1.00 18.05
N GLU A 115 7.34 -1.56 16.89
CA GLU A 115 8.32 -2.28 16.10
C GLU A 115 9.25 -1.30 15.39
N GLU A 116 8.68 -0.41 14.60
CA GLU A 116 9.43 0.40 13.64
C GLU A 116 8.68 1.67 13.27
N ILE A 117 9.46 2.67 12.86
CA ILE A 117 8.96 3.96 12.41
C ILE A 117 9.74 4.39 11.18
N LEU A 118 9.03 4.92 10.19
CA LEU A 118 9.58 5.67 9.07
C LEU A 118 8.87 7.01 9.01
N ILE A 119 9.62 8.11 8.96
CA ILE A 119 9.04 9.46 8.91
C ILE A 119 9.70 10.24 7.79
N THR A 120 8.88 10.83 6.92
CA THR A 120 9.30 11.82 5.91
C THR A 120 8.81 13.20 6.36
N PRO A 121 9.12 14.30 5.65
CA PRO A 121 8.68 15.62 6.08
C PRO A 121 7.17 15.78 6.25
N TYR A 122 6.33 15.02 5.54
CA TYR A 122 4.87 15.19 5.59
C TYR A 122 4.09 13.90 5.86
N GLU A 123 4.78 12.77 6.02
CA GLU A 123 4.14 11.47 6.18
C GLU A 123 4.89 10.63 7.22
N SER A 124 4.18 9.73 7.88
CA SER A 124 4.77 8.74 8.76
C SER A 124 4.16 7.37 8.52
N LEU A 125 4.98 6.34 8.73
CA LEU A 125 4.58 4.97 8.86
C LEU A 125 5.02 4.44 10.21
N ILE A 126 4.08 3.86 10.95
CA ILE A 126 4.32 3.31 12.28
C ILE A 126 3.75 1.89 12.30
N ALA A 127 4.55 0.90 12.71
CA ALA A 127 4.03 -0.43 12.97
C ALA A 127 4.03 -0.77 14.45
N ILE A 128 2.89 -1.25 14.92
CA ILE A 128 2.64 -1.68 16.29
C ILE A 128 2.26 -3.16 16.26
N ARG A 129 3.01 -3.99 17.00
CA ARG A 129 2.58 -5.35 17.32
C ARG A 129 1.75 -5.32 18.61
N ILE A 130 0.59 -5.96 18.55
CA ILE A 130 -0.35 -6.06 19.66
C ILE A 130 -0.52 -7.54 19.98
N THR A 131 -0.25 -7.91 21.23
CA THR A 131 -0.35 -9.30 21.70
C THR A 131 -1.31 -9.37 22.87
N GLY A 132 -2.39 -10.12 22.75
CA GLY A 132 -3.36 -10.36 23.82
C GLY A 132 -2.95 -11.48 24.77
N ASN A 133 -3.38 -11.36 26.02
CA ASN A 133 -3.34 -12.46 26.98
C ASN A 133 -4.37 -13.55 26.63
N GLU A 134 -5.47 -13.13 26.00
CA GLU A 134 -6.55 -13.95 25.44
C GLU A 134 -6.63 -13.77 23.92
N PRO A 135 -7.31 -14.67 23.17
CA PRO A 135 -7.49 -14.51 21.73
C PRO A 135 -8.13 -13.16 21.38
N LEU A 136 -7.52 -12.45 20.44
CA LEU A 136 -8.04 -11.24 19.84
C LEU A 136 -9.25 -11.60 18.96
N LYS A 137 -10.36 -10.89 19.13
CA LYS A 137 -11.59 -11.13 18.37
C LYS A 137 -11.41 -10.55 16.96
N GLU A 138 -11.85 -11.27 15.93
CA GLU A 138 -11.81 -10.82 14.53
C GLU A 138 -12.73 -9.62 14.26
N ASP A 139 -13.85 -9.53 14.99
CA ASP A 139 -14.91 -8.53 14.77
C ASP A 139 -14.81 -7.29 15.67
N SER A 140 -13.79 -7.20 16.55
CA SER A 140 -13.59 -6.03 17.41
C SER A 140 -12.74 -4.97 16.71
N LEU A 141 -13.40 -4.15 15.88
CA LEU A 141 -12.94 -2.80 15.52
C LEU A 141 -12.50 -2.08 16.80
N GLY A 142 -11.27 -1.63 17.03
CA GLY A 142 -9.99 -1.64 16.33
C GLY A 142 -9.06 -0.91 17.29
N PHE A 143 -7.75 -1.20 17.31
CA PHE A 143 -6.86 -0.38 18.11
C PHE A 143 -6.72 0.98 17.43
N MET A 144 -6.99 2.05 18.16
CA MET A 144 -6.73 3.40 17.68
C MET A 144 -5.32 3.78 18.11
N VAL A 145 -4.49 4.08 17.11
CA VAL A 145 -3.12 4.55 17.31
C VAL A 145 -3.05 5.98 16.79
N THR A 146 -2.73 6.91 17.68
CA THR A 146 -2.55 8.32 17.31
C THR A 146 -1.11 8.72 17.56
N SER A 147 -0.53 9.48 16.64
CA SER A 147 0.85 9.96 16.73
C SER A 147 0.93 11.48 16.70
N SER A 148 1.85 12.04 17.48
CA SER A 148 2.28 13.44 17.38
C SER A 148 3.81 13.46 17.33
N ILE A 149 4.37 14.11 16.31
CA ILE A 149 5.81 14.16 16.09
C ILE A 149 6.24 15.61 16.11
N GLY A 150 7.02 16.00 17.13
CA GLY A 150 7.45 17.39 17.27
C GLY A 150 6.32 18.40 17.43
N ASN A 151 5.24 18.00 18.10
CA ASN A 151 3.98 18.74 18.24
C ASN A 151 3.23 18.97 16.91
N VAL A 152 3.62 18.26 15.83
CA VAL A 152 2.84 18.21 14.59
C VAL A 152 1.87 17.03 14.69
N HIS A 153 0.59 17.33 14.63
CA HIS A 153 -0.48 16.34 14.61
C HIS A 153 -0.79 15.93 13.17
N PHE A 154 -1.10 14.65 12.98
CA PHE A 154 -1.58 14.17 11.69
C PHE A 154 -2.94 14.79 11.35
N ILE A 155 -3.25 14.91 10.07
CA ILE A 155 -4.54 15.39 9.54
C ILE A 155 -5.40 14.26 9.00
N SER A 156 -4.78 13.17 8.58
CA SER A 156 -5.44 11.94 8.17
C SER A 156 -4.51 10.77 8.49
N ALA A 157 -5.10 9.61 8.74
CA ALA A 157 -4.37 8.38 8.88
C ALA A 157 -5.18 7.22 8.30
N THR A 158 -4.50 6.27 7.69
CA THR A 158 -5.04 4.97 7.30
C THR A 158 -4.38 3.90 8.14
N SER A 159 -5.13 2.85 8.47
CA SER A 159 -4.64 1.74 9.26
C SER A 159 -4.91 0.44 8.53
N SER A 160 -3.92 -0.43 8.47
CA SER A 160 -4.06 -1.82 8.06
C SER A 160 -3.75 -2.76 9.24
N PHE A 161 -4.36 -3.93 9.23
CA PHE A 161 -4.22 -4.94 10.26
C PHE A 161 -3.83 -6.27 9.63
N HIS A 162 -2.78 -6.87 10.17
CA HIS A 162 -2.31 -8.18 9.75
C HIS A 162 -2.37 -9.14 10.94
N LYS A 163 -3.27 -10.11 10.86
CA LYS A 163 -3.38 -11.17 11.85
C LYS A 163 -2.23 -12.15 11.66
N ILE A 164 -1.38 -12.27 12.68
CA ILE A 164 -0.28 -13.23 12.71
C ILE A 164 -0.79 -14.56 13.25
N ASP A 165 -1.55 -14.50 14.36
CA ASP A 165 -2.32 -15.61 14.89
C ASP A 165 -3.50 -15.10 15.72
N ASP A 166 -4.21 -16.01 16.41
CA ASP A 166 -5.38 -15.65 17.21
C ASP A 166 -5.08 -14.69 18.38
N TYR A 167 -3.81 -14.46 18.74
CA TYR A 167 -3.43 -13.62 19.87
C TYR A 167 -2.62 -12.40 19.45
N THR A 168 -2.12 -12.38 18.22
CA THR A 168 -1.16 -11.38 17.75
C THR A 168 -1.60 -10.77 16.44
N ILE A 169 -1.71 -9.45 16.45
CA ILE A 169 -1.89 -8.65 15.24
C ILE A 169 -0.74 -7.66 15.11
N ILE A 170 -0.47 -7.26 13.86
CA ILE A 170 0.37 -6.11 13.56
C ILE A 170 -0.52 -5.07 12.89
N GLN A 171 -0.51 -3.88 13.47
CA GLN A 171 -1.19 -2.72 12.95
C GLN A 171 -0.16 -1.78 12.32
N ILE A 172 -0.42 -1.34 11.09
CA ILE A 172 0.41 -0.38 10.39
C ILE A 172 -0.42 0.88 10.19
N ILE A 173 0.17 2.02 10.54
CA ILE A 173 -0.50 3.31 10.49
C ILE A 173 0.29 4.22 9.57
N GLU A 174 -0.33 4.59 8.46
CA GLU A 174 0.12 5.64 7.54
C GLU A 174 -0.54 6.94 7.95
N SER A 175 0.23 7.96 8.33
CA SER A 175 -0.30 9.26 8.73
C SER A 175 0.22 10.35 7.81
N LYS A 176 -0.65 11.30 7.45
CA LYS A 176 -0.29 12.51 6.70
C LYS A 176 -0.33 13.74 7.60
N TYR A 177 0.56 14.70 7.36
CA TYR A 177 0.72 15.90 8.17
C TYR A 177 0.57 17.14 7.31
N SER A 178 -0.09 18.17 7.82
CA SER A 178 -0.30 19.43 7.09
C SER A 178 0.93 20.35 7.09
N SER A 179 1.92 20.04 7.91
CA SER A 179 3.12 20.84 8.14
C SER A 179 4.33 19.94 8.20
N LYS A 180 5.51 20.49 7.88
CA LYS A 180 6.75 19.73 7.95
C LYS A 180 6.97 19.23 9.36
N ILE A 181 7.14 17.93 9.49
CA ILE A 181 7.64 17.29 10.69
C ILE A 181 9.10 17.77 10.89
N PRO A 182 9.59 17.87 12.13
CA PRO A 182 11.01 18.12 12.37
C PRO A 182 11.86 16.85 12.14
N GLU A 183 13.02 16.99 11.48
CA GLU A 183 13.97 15.91 11.21
C GLU A 183 14.36 15.13 12.47
N LYS A 184 14.62 15.85 13.56
CA LYS A 184 14.93 15.30 14.88
C LYS A 184 13.86 15.74 15.85
N SER A 185 13.20 14.79 16.49
CA SER A 185 12.06 15.13 17.33
C SER A 185 11.75 14.11 18.40
N ILE A 186 10.77 14.46 19.23
CA ILE A 186 10.08 13.53 20.11
C ILE A 186 8.82 13.08 19.39
N ILE A 187 8.65 11.78 19.26
CA ILE A 187 7.39 11.18 18.85
C ILE A 187 6.64 10.68 20.10
N ASN A 188 5.38 11.05 20.17
CA ASN A 188 4.40 10.53 21.12
C ASN A 188 3.45 9.62 20.34
N ILE A 189 3.25 8.40 20.83
CA ILE A 189 2.28 7.46 20.27
C ILE A 189 1.36 7.02 21.39
N ASP A 190 0.07 7.21 21.18
CA ASP A 190 -0.99 6.82 22.07
C ASP A 190 -1.76 5.65 21.43
N ILE A 191 -2.01 4.61 22.21
CA ILE A 191 -2.66 3.38 21.75
C ILE A 191 -3.80 3.07 22.71
N HIS A 192 -4.99 2.83 22.18
CA HIS A 192 -6.10 2.30 22.96
C HIS A 192 -6.98 1.40 22.11
N GLU A 193 -7.55 0.37 22.72
CA GLU A 193 -8.61 -0.41 22.08
C GLU A 193 -9.89 0.42 22.07
N MET A 194 -10.51 0.55 20.88
CA MET A 194 -11.81 1.19 20.78
C MET A 194 -12.85 0.39 21.57
N SER A 195 -13.67 1.09 22.35
CA SER A 195 -14.69 0.47 23.19
C SER A 195 -16.07 1.06 22.94
N SER A 196 -17.10 0.22 23.10
CA SER A 196 -18.50 0.62 23.15
C SER A 196 -19.20 -0.06 24.32
N GLU A 197 -20.45 0.33 24.62
CA GLU A 197 -21.25 -0.35 25.66
C GLU A 197 -21.42 -1.86 25.37
N SER A 198 -21.50 -2.24 24.10
CA SER A 198 -21.65 -3.63 23.66
C SER A 198 -20.32 -4.39 23.49
N SER A 199 -19.20 -3.67 23.49
CA SER A 199 -17.84 -4.22 23.35
C SER A 199 -16.87 -3.38 24.19
N PRO A 200 -16.82 -3.58 25.52
CA PRO A 200 -15.93 -2.82 26.39
C PRO A 200 -14.46 -3.16 26.08
N SER A 201 -13.57 -2.19 26.30
CA SER A 201 -12.13 -2.38 26.14
C SER A 201 -11.66 -3.50 27.05
N THR A 202 -10.85 -4.40 26.50
CA THR A 202 -10.11 -5.43 27.22
C THR A 202 -8.65 -5.05 27.45
N PHE A 203 -8.16 -4.03 26.74
CA PHE A 203 -6.84 -3.45 26.91
C PHE A 203 -6.86 -2.11 27.65
N ASP A 204 -5.84 -1.88 28.47
CA ASP A 204 -5.55 -0.54 28.99
C ASP A 204 -4.85 0.33 27.94
N TYR A 205 -4.96 1.65 28.11
CA TYR A 205 -4.25 2.64 27.32
C TYR A 205 -2.73 2.46 27.42
N GLY A 206 -2.05 2.59 26.27
CA GLY A 206 -0.60 2.57 26.15
C GLY A 206 -0.04 3.88 25.59
N LYS A 207 1.15 4.27 26.07
CA LYS A 207 1.88 5.44 25.56
C LYS A 207 3.35 5.12 25.30
N PHE A 208 3.83 5.48 24.12
CA PHE A 208 5.25 5.56 23.81
C PHE A 208 5.70 7.02 23.70
N GLU A 209 6.86 7.32 24.26
CA GLU A 209 7.56 8.58 24.06
C GLU A 209 9.02 8.26 23.74
N LEU A 210 9.51 8.71 22.58
CA LEU A 210 10.89 8.46 22.18
C LEU A 210 11.46 9.61 21.36
N LYS A 211 12.77 9.82 21.54
CA LYS A 211 13.58 10.69 20.68
C LYS A 211 14.01 9.90 19.46
N VAL A 212 13.87 10.52 18.30
CA VAL A 212 14.09 9.92 16.99
C VAL A 212 14.82 10.89 16.08
N ASP A 213 15.65 10.36 15.19
CA ASP A 213 16.46 11.10 14.23
C ASP A 213 16.25 10.51 12.84
N PHE A 214 15.57 11.26 11.98
CA PHE A 214 15.13 10.82 10.65
C PHE A 214 15.92 11.46 9.52
N GLY A 215 17.14 11.97 9.77
CA GLY A 215 17.94 12.67 8.76
C GLY A 215 18.01 11.95 7.41
N LYS A 216 18.19 10.62 7.41
CA LYS A 216 18.26 9.82 6.19
C LYS A 216 16.99 9.86 5.33
N SER A 217 15.80 9.75 5.93
CA SER A 217 14.53 9.80 5.20
C SER A 217 14.14 11.22 4.80
N TYR A 218 14.72 12.25 5.45
CA TYR A 218 14.57 13.65 5.05
C TYR A 218 15.37 13.98 3.79
N ASP A 219 16.54 13.37 3.61
CA ASP A 219 17.34 13.53 2.39
C ASP A 219 16.65 12.90 1.16
N GLU A 220 15.81 11.89 1.39
CA GLU A 220 14.93 11.28 0.38
C GLU A 220 13.57 11.95 0.28
N PHE A 221 13.59 13.28 0.22
CA PHE A 221 12.45 14.12 -0.05
C PHE A 221 12.77 15.12 -1.17
N SER A 222 11.79 15.41 -2.00
CA SER A 222 11.89 16.45 -3.02
C SER A 222 10.57 17.17 -3.17
N SER A 223 10.65 18.47 -3.41
CA SER A 223 9.48 19.33 -3.51
C SER A 223 9.71 20.35 -4.61
N PHE A 224 8.78 20.39 -5.56
CA PHE A 224 8.77 21.39 -6.62
C PHE A 224 7.57 22.33 -6.42
N PRO A 225 7.81 23.63 -6.17
CA PRO A 225 6.72 24.60 -6.09
C PRO A 225 6.13 24.84 -7.48
N ILE A 226 4.80 24.90 -7.55
CA ILE A 226 4.06 25.08 -8.80
C ILE A 226 3.59 26.53 -8.88
N LYS A 227 4.07 27.26 -9.89
CA LYS A 227 3.81 28.70 -10.00
C LYS A 227 2.45 29.02 -10.63
N GLN A 228 2.00 28.27 -11.65
CA GLN A 228 0.85 28.67 -12.48
C GLN A 228 -0.03 27.51 -13.01
N ALA A 229 -0.04 26.33 -12.40
CA ALA A 229 -0.97 25.28 -12.81
C ALA A 229 -2.33 25.46 -12.12
N LYS A 230 -3.37 25.77 -12.91
CA LYS A 230 -4.77 25.85 -12.47
C LYS A 230 -5.62 24.97 -13.36
N LEU A 231 -6.38 24.08 -12.75
CA LEU A 231 -7.44 23.33 -13.41
C LEU A 231 -8.74 24.15 -13.33
N SER A 232 -9.01 24.92 -14.39
CA SER A 232 -10.05 25.96 -14.38
C SER A 232 -11.45 25.40 -14.21
N GLU A 233 -11.72 24.25 -14.83
CA GLU A 233 -13.01 23.57 -14.75
C GLU A 233 -13.41 23.19 -13.29
N TYR A 234 -12.43 23.14 -12.38
CA TYR A 234 -12.57 22.71 -10.98
C TYR A 234 -12.20 23.78 -9.97
N ASP A 235 -11.91 25.02 -10.40
CA ASP A 235 -11.43 26.09 -9.53
C ASP A 235 -10.27 25.67 -8.61
N LEU A 236 -9.44 24.77 -9.13
CA LEU A 236 -8.35 24.12 -8.40
C LEU A 236 -7.03 24.76 -8.80
N LYS A 237 -6.28 25.25 -7.81
CA LYS A 237 -4.92 25.76 -7.99
C LYS A 237 -3.93 24.81 -7.35
N PHE A 238 -2.98 24.31 -8.12
CA PHE A 238 -1.88 23.50 -7.61
C PHE A 238 -0.82 24.40 -6.98
N LYS A 239 -0.23 23.94 -5.89
CA LYS A 239 0.73 24.71 -5.08
C LYS A 239 2.13 24.11 -5.17
N GLU A 240 2.23 22.80 -5.01
CA GLU A 240 3.49 22.08 -4.93
C GLU A 240 3.27 20.61 -5.24
N ILE A 241 4.29 19.96 -5.77
CA ILE A 241 4.36 18.51 -5.88
C ILE A 241 5.52 18.01 -5.04
N ASN A 242 5.23 17.06 -4.17
CA ASN A 242 6.18 16.48 -3.24
C ASN A 242 6.39 15.02 -3.61
N SER A 243 7.61 14.55 -3.49
CA SER A 243 7.94 13.14 -3.61
C SER A 243 8.82 12.75 -2.42
N SER A 244 8.53 11.59 -1.86
CA SER A 244 9.35 10.95 -0.86
C SER A 244 9.43 9.46 -1.16
N ILE A 245 10.17 8.73 -0.35
CA ILE A 245 10.09 7.28 -0.37
C ILE A 245 8.64 6.79 -0.21
N LEU A 246 7.79 7.43 0.59
CA LEU A 246 6.40 6.99 0.79
C LEU A 246 5.45 7.28 -0.38
N GLY A 247 5.91 7.97 -1.43
CA GLY A 247 5.14 8.22 -2.64
C GLY A 247 5.24 9.66 -3.11
N THR A 248 4.50 9.96 -4.17
CA THR A 248 4.45 11.29 -4.76
C THR A 248 3.05 11.87 -4.60
N GLU A 249 2.98 13.12 -4.15
CA GLU A 249 1.74 13.82 -3.87
C GLU A 249 1.73 15.22 -4.49
N LEU A 250 0.72 15.49 -5.31
CA LEU A 250 0.45 16.81 -5.85
C LEU A 250 -0.58 17.52 -4.97
N LEU A 251 -0.25 18.71 -4.47
CA LEU A 251 -1.08 19.47 -3.54
C LEU A 251 -1.75 20.66 -4.21
N GLY A 252 -3.01 20.90 -3.84
CA GLY A 252 -3.78 22.02 -4.36
C GLY A 252 -4.77 22.61 -3.37
N ASN A 253 -5.28 23.80 -3.73
CA ASN A 253 -6.31 24.52 -3.00
C ASN A 253 -7.52 24.74 -3.89
N ILE A 254 -8.69 24.63 -3.28
CA ILE A 254 -9.99 24.79 -3.92
C ILE A 254 -10.63 26.06 -3.37
N THR A 255 -11.17 26.90 -4.24
CA THR A 255 -12.01 28.04 -3.85
C THR A 255 -12.99 28.33 -4.96
N THR A 256 -14.27 28.05 -4.74
CA THR A 256 -15.32 28.18 -5.76
C THR A 256 -16.59 28.83 -5.21
N LEU A 257 -17.33 29.52 -6.09
CA LEU A 257 -18.61 30.18 -5.81
C LEU A 257 -19.79 29.27 -6.17
N ARG A 258 -19.69 27.96 -5.87
CA ARG A 258 -20.70 26.95 -6.27
C ARG A 258 -21.84 26.82 -5.27
N ASN A 259 -22.92 26.19 -5.73
CA ASN A 259 -24.18 26.07 -5.01
C ASN A 259 -24.14 25.05 -3.86
N SER A 260 -23.27 24.03 -3.90
CA SER A 260 -23.08 23.08 -2.80
C SER A 260 -21.75 22.32 -2.86
N GLU A 261 -21.36 21.73 -1.73
CA GLU A 261 -20.24 20.79 -1.61
C GLU A 261 -20.45 19.53 -2.46
N SER A 262 -21.68 18.99 -2.49
CA SER A 262 -22.04 17.76 -3.20
C SER A 262 -21.77 17.82 -4.69
N GLU A 263 -22.05 18.96 -5.35
CA GLU A 263 -21.80 19.15 -6.78
C GLU A 263 -20.30 19.11 -7.10
N TYR A 264 -19.46 19.64 -6.19
CA TYR A 264 -18.01 19.58 -6.34
C TYR A 264 -17.49 18.15 -6.15
N GLN A 265 -18.01 17.45 -5.15
CA GLN A 265 -17.64 16.05 -4.88
C GLN A 265 -17.97 15.16 -6.07
N GLU A 266 -19.19 15.24 -6.61
CA GLU A 266 -19.59 14.47 -7.79
C GLU A 266 -18.64 14.73 -8.97
N LYS A 267 -18.33 16.01 -9.21
CA LYS A 267 -17.41 16.39 -10.27
C LYS A 267 -16.02 15.77 -10.09
N MET A 268 -15.45 15.84 -8.89
CA MET A 268 -14.14 15.23 -8.60
C MET A 268 -14.17 13.71 -8.68
N ASN A 269 -15.23 13.06 -8.21
CA ASN A 269 -15.40 11.60 -8.29
C ASN A 269 -15.47 11.09 -9.74
N ASN A 270 -15.97 11.93 -10.66
CA ASN A 270 -16.02 11.65 -12.08
C ASN A 270 -14.72 12.02 -12.84
N SER A 271 -13.64 12.34 -12.13
CA SER A 271 -12.39 12.83 -12.72
C SER A 271 -11.22 11.90 -12.49
N TYR A 272 -10.31 11.87 -13.46
CA TYR A 272 -9.15 11.00 -13.46
C TYR A 272 -7.91 11.81 -13.79
N PHE A 273 -6.85 11.52 -13.05
CA PHE A 273 -5.62 12.27 -13.05
C PHE A 273 -4.47 11.32 -13.37
N ILE A 274 -3.69 11.66 -14.37
CA ILE A 274 -2.50 10.90 -14.76
C ILE A 274 -1.32 11.85 -14.68
N LEU A 275 -0.35 11.52 -13.81
CA LEU A 275 0.91 12.25 -13.77
C LEU A 275 1.84 11.65 -14.82
N ASN A 276 2.32 12.48 -15.72
CA ASN A 276 3.38 12.13 -16.66
C ASN A 276 4.72 12.63 -16.11
N VAL A 277 5.70 11.75 -16.01
CA VAL A 277 7.08 12.06 -15.62
C VAL A 277 7.98 11.53 -16.73
N ASP A 278 8.52 12.44 -17.56
CA ASP A 278 9.37 12.11 -18.71
C ASP A 278 8.81 10.99 -19.62
N GLY A 279 7.51 11.07 -19.93
CA GLY A 279 6.81 10.12 -20.79
C GLY A 279 6.32 8.84 -20.09
N LYS A 280 6.56 8.69 -18.78
CA LYS A 280 5.99 7.63 -17.95
C LYS A 280 4.73 8.14 -17.24
N MET A 281 3.64 7.40 -17.36
CA MET A 281 2.32 7.69 -16.82
C MET A 281 2.07 6.93 -15.51
N TYR A 282 1.50 7.64 -14.53
CA TYR A 282 1.13 7.12 -13.22
C TYR A 282 -0.29 7.54 -12.85
N GLY A 283 -1.12 6.59 -12.43
CA GLY A 283 -2.49 6.85 -11.98
C GLY A 283 -2.53 7.60 -10.65
N GLY A 284 -3.38 8.62 -10.57
CA GLY A 284 -3.57 9.44 -9.37
C GLY A 284 -4.85 9.13 -8.61
N PHE A 285 -4.76 9.10 -7.28
CA PHE A 285 -5.90 9.06 -6.37
C PHE A 285 -6.12 10.44 -5.75
N ALA A 286 -7.28 11.03 -5.99
CA ALA A 286 -7.65 12.31 -5.41
C ALA A 286 -8.19 12.14 -3.98
N SER A 287 -7.74 13.00 -3.08
CA SER A 287 -8.32 13.22 -1.76
C SER A 287 -8.57 14.71 -1.59
N TYR A 288 -9.64 15.07 -0.88
CA TYR A 288 -9.98 16.47 -0.65
C TYR A 288 -10.72 16.65 0.68
N SER A 289 -10.57 17.85 1.24
CA SER A 289 -11.34 18.32 2.38
C SER A 289 -11.95 19.65 1.99
N LEU A 290 -13.29 19.70 2.06
CA LEU A 290 -14.08 20.86 1.68
C LEU A 290 -14.73 21.47 2.93
N ASN A 291 -14.88 22.78 2.91
CA ASN A 291 -15.60 23.56 3.89
C ASN A 291 -16.49 24.56 3.14
N THR A 292 -17.57 24.98 3.79
CA THR A 292 -18.51 25.95 3.23
C THR A 292 -18.60 27.17 4.13
N LEU A 293 -18.53 28.36 3.53
CA LEU A 293 -18.82 29.63 4.19
C LEU A 293 -19.81 30.41 3.32
N GLY A 294 -21.09 30.33 3.66
CA GLY A 294 -22.16 30.86 2.81
C GLY A 294 -22.18 30.12 1.46
N LYS A 295 -21.96 30.87 0.37
CA LYS A 295 -21.90 30.33 -1.01
C LYS A 295 -20.48 30.01 -1.49
N ILE A 296 -19.50 30.12 -0.61
CA ILE A 296 -18.10 29.84 -0.94
C ILE A 296 -17.79 28.43 -0.46
N VAL A 297 -17.41 27.56 -1.39
CA VAL A 297 -16.78 26.27 -1.06
C VAL A 297 -15.27 26.46 -1.16
N PHE A 298 -14.54 26.10 -0.11
CA PHE A 298 -13.08 26.20 -0.09
C PHE A 298 -12.48 24.97 0.58
N GLY A 299 -11.25 24.64 0.22
CA GLY A 299 -10.66 23.39 0.69
C GLY A 299 -9.24 23.16 0.22
N LYS A 300 -8.72 22.01 0.63
CA LYS A 300 -7.44 21.48 0.18
C LYS A 300 -7.69 20.17 -0.55
N THR A 301 -6.84 19.87 -1.51
CA THR A 301 -6.83 18.58 -2.20
C THR A 301 -5.41 18.07 -2.33
N SER A 302 -5.27 16.76 -2.34
CA SER A 302 -4.05 16.09 -2.70
C SER A 302 -4.32 14.97 -3.70
N PHE A 303 -3.37 14.74 -4.59
CA PHE A 303 -3.41 13.66 -5.57
C PHE A 303 -2.20 12.77 -5.33
N SER A 304 -2.42 11.53 -4.92
CA SER A 304 -1.36 10.56 -4.61
C SER A 304 -1.07 9.71 -5.85
N PHE A 305 0.20 9.62 -6.23
CA PHE A 305 0.70 8.83 -7.36
C PHE A 305 1.71 7.80 -6.84
N ASN A 306 1.39 6.53 -7.03
CA ASN A 306 2.17 5.42 -6.53
C ASN A 306 3.16 4.91 -7.59
N GLY A 307 4.28 4.35 -7.14
CA GLY A 307 5.26 3.68 -8.01
C GLY A 307 6.27 4.58 -8.71
N ILE A 308 6.29 5.88 -8.40
CA ILE A 308 7.34 6.81 -8.84
C ILE A 308 8.51 6.71 -7.87
N LYS A 309 9.69 6.33 -8.36
CA LYS A 309 10.89 6.33 -7.52
C LYS A 309 11.36 7.76 -7.28
N ILE A 310 11.83 8.04 -6.05
CA ILE A 310 12.30 9.38 -5.65
C ILE A 310 13.39 9.92 -6.58
N ASN A 311 14.31 9.06 -7.03
CA ASN A 311 15.37 9.42 -7.96
C ASN A 311 14.87 9.68 -9.39
N GLU A 312 13.82 9.00 -9.84
CA GLU A 312 13.18 9.30 -11.11
C GLU A 312 12.52 10.69 -11.04
N PHE A 313 11.85 11.00 -9.92
CA PHE A 313 11.21 12.30 -9.70
C PHE A 313 12.23 13.44 -9.57
N LYS A 314 13.29 13.26 -8.76
CA LYS A 314 14.37 14.25 -8.53
C LYS A 314 15.02 14.70 -9.84
N ASN A 315 15.23 13.75 -10.76
CA ASN A 315 15.91 13.98 -12.02
C ASN A 315 14.96 14.27 -13.18
N ALA A 316 13.66 14.43 -12.90
CA ALA A 316 12.67 14.64 -13.94
C ALA A 316 12.93 15.94 -14.71
N GLU A 317 12.94 15.85 -16.04
CA GLU A 317 13.06 17.02 -16.89
C GLU A 317 11.70 17.67 -17.16
N ASN A 318 10.66 16.85 -17.28
CA ASN A 318 9.30 17.24 -17.59
C ASN A 318 8.31 16.49 -16.70
N ILE A 319 7.43 17.25 -16.04
CA ILE A 319 6.29 16.72 -15.30
C ILE A 319 5.03 17.43 -15.80
N SER A 320 4.02 16.65 -16.20
CA SER A 320 2.70 17.17 -16.56
C SER A 320 1.59 16.37 -15.90
N LEU A 321 0.40 16.96 -15.83
CA LEU A 321 -0.80 16.31 -15.31
C LEU A 321 -1.86 16.28 -16.41
N SER A 322 -2.18 15.10 -16.93
CA SER A 322 -3.31 14.90 -17.82
C SER A 322 -4.58 14.69 -17.01
N VAL A 323 -5.64 15.41 -17.35
CA VAL A 323 -6.94 15.36 -16.66
C VAL A 323 -8.00 14.83 -17.62
N PHE A 324 -8.76 13.86 -17.13
CA PHE A 324 -9.88 13.25 -17.83
C PHE A 324 -11.12 13.29 -16.96
N LYS A 325 -12.30 13.19 -17.58
CA LYS A 325 -13.56 12.92 -16.88
C LYS A 325 -14.33 11.80 -17.53
N THR A 326 -15.19 11.14 -16.76
CA THR A 326 -16.17 10.21 -17.34
C THR A 326 -17.14 10.95 -18.23
N ARG A 327 -17.57 10.30 -19.30
CA ARG A 327 -18.65 10.79 -20.17
C ARG A 327 -20.00 10.79 -19.47
N TYR A 328 -20.20 9.83 -18.58
CA TYR A 328 -21.45 9.59 -17.85
C TYR A 328 -21.39 10.21 -16.46
N SER A 329 -22.50 10.77 -16.01
CA SER A 329 -22.76 11.09 -14.61
C SER A 329 -22.85 9.83 -13.75
N TYR A 330 -22.80 9.99 -12.43
CA TYR A 330 -22.89 8.86 -11.50
C TYR A 330 -24.22 8.09 -11.66
N GLU A 331 -25.34 8.81 -11.78
CA GLU A 331 -26.67 8.19 -12.00
C GLU A 331 -26.77 7.46 -13.34
N GLU A 332 -26.10 7.96 -14.39
CA GLU A 332 -26.06 7.29 -15.69
C GLU A 332 -25.20 6.03 -15.63
N LEU A 333 -24.09 6.07 -14.90
CA LEU A 333 -23.24 4.89 -14.66
C LEU A 333 -24.00 3.81 -13.89
N ASP A 334 -24.67 4.16 -12.80
CA ASP A 334 -25.47 3.20 -12.02
C ASP A 334 -26.52 2.49 -12.88
N LYS A 335 -27.27 3.25 -13.70
CA LYS A 335 -28.25 2.67 -14.65
C LYS A 335 -27.58 1.80 -15.71
N LEU A 336 -26.43 2.23 -16.22
CA LEU A 336 -25.68 1.47 -17.21
C LEU A 336 -25.21 0.14 -16.61
N TYR A 337 -24.73 0.12 -15.37
CA TYR A 337 -24.28 -1.10 -14.69
C TYR A 337 -25.40 -2.11 -14.44
N GLU A 338 -26.62 -1.65 -14.23
CA GLU A 338 -27.79 -2.52 -14.07
C GLU A 338 -28.33 -3.06 -15.41
N SER A 339 -27.86 -2.53 -16.55
CA SER A 339 -28.33 -2.92 -17.87
C SER A 339 -27.93 -4.35 -18.26
N GLU A 340 -28.72 -4.97 -19.13
CA GLU A 340 -28.41 -6.30 -19.67
C GLU A 340 -27.12 -6.29 -20.52
N ASP A 341 -26.84 -5.18 -21.21
CA ASP A 341 -25.60 -5.01 -21.97
C ASP A 341 -24.36 -5.03 -21.05
N ALA A 342 -24.45 -4.41 -19.87
CA ALA A 342 -23.39 -4.45 -18.86
C ALA A 342 -23.14 -5.84 -18.31
N LYS A 343 -24.21 -6.58 -17.98
CA LYS A 343 -24.08 -7.97 -17.53
C LYS A 343 -23.42 -8.82 -18.60
N TYR A 344 -23.87 -8.71 -19.85
CA TYR A 344 -23.32 -9.45 -20.97
C TYR A 344 -21.82 -9.14 -21.22
N ILE A 345 -21.45 -7.86 -21.23
CA ILE A 345 -20.04 -7.45 -21.40
C ILE A 345 -19.17 -7.95 -20.25
N ASN A 346 -19.67 -7.88 -19.01
CA ASN A 346 -18.96 -8.40 -17.84
C ASN A 346 -18.77 -9.91 -17.92
N GLU A 347 -19.78 -10.67 -18.32
CA GLU A 347 -19.67 -12.12 -18.54
C GLU A 347 -18.64 -12.48 -19.61
N LEU A 348 -18.58 -11.73 -20.72
CA LEU A 348 -17.56 -11.90 -21.75
C LEU A 348 -16.15 -11.66 -21.19
N ASN A 349 -15.99 -10.56 -20.44
CA ASN A 349 -14.71 -10.16 -19.85
C ASN A 349 -14.23 -11.16 -18.78
N GLU A 350 -15.14 -11.72 -17.98
CA GLU A 350 -14.84 -12.70 -16.91
C GLU A 350 -14.69 -14.15 -17.41
N SER A 351 -14.94 -14.40 -18.70
CA SER A 351 -14.92 -15.75 -19.25
C SER A 351 -13.57 -16.45 -19.04
N GLN A 352 -13.60 -17.76 -18.71
CA GLN A 352 -12.38 -18.54 -18.51
C GLN A 352 -11.52 -18.65 -19.78
N GLU A 353 -12.14 -18.57 -20.96
CA GLU A 353 -11.42 -18.55 -22.24
C GLU A 353 -10.61 -17.26 -22.44
N ASN A 354 -11.04 -16.16 -21.82
CA ASN A 354 -10.33 -14.89 -21.85
C ASN A 354 -9.18 -14.83 -20.85
N LYS A 355 -9.18 -15.68 -19.81
CA LYS A 355 -8.16 -15.73 -18.79
C LYS A 355 -6.93 -16.50 -19.27
N ILE A 356 -5.77 -15.85 -19.23
CA ILE A 356 -4.47 -16.45 -19.55
C ILE A 356 -3.68 -16.59 -18.26
N THR A 357 -3.01 -17.73 -18.09
CA THR A 357 -1.95 -17.90 -17.10
C THR A 357 -0.68 -18.32 -17.81
N SER A 358 0.39 -17.53 -17.66
CA SER A 358 1.70 -17.79 -18.25
C SER A 358 2.80 -17.29 -17.31
N ASN A 359 3.88 -18.06 -17.14
CA ASN A 359 5.01 -17.73 -16.26
C ASN A 359 4.60 -17.31 -14.83
N GLY A 360 3.59 -18.00 -14.26
CA GLY A 360 3.05 -17.69 -12.94
C GLY A 360 2.35 -16.33 -12.85
N VAL A 361 1.96 -15.74 -13.99
CA VAL A 361 1.15 -14.52 -14.06
C VAL A 361 -0.18 -14.82 -14.70
N SER A 362 -1.28 -14.40 -14.06
CA SER A 362 -2.64 -14.53 -14.59
C SER A 362 -3.19 -13.16 -14.97
N TYR A 363 -3.84 -13.05 -16.14
CA TYR A 363 -4.47 -11.81 -16.62
C TYR A 363 -5.56 -12.12 -17.64
N TYR A 364 -6.44 -11.16 -17.95
CA TYR A 364 -7.44 -11.30 -19.01
C TYR A 364 -6.90 -10.75 -20.33
N LYS A 365 -7.03 -11.50 -21.43
CA LYS A 365 -6.45 -11.15 -22.73
C LYS A 365 -7.12 -9.94 -23.36
N THR A 366 -8.43 -9.81 -23.23
CA THR A 366 -9.18 -8.72 -23.83
C THR A 366 -10.18 -8.15 -22.81
N VAL A 367 -10.39 -6.83 -22.85
CA VAL A 367 -11.46 -6.16 -22.09
C VAL A 367 -12.33 -5.42 -23.09
N ASN A 368 -13.60 -5.80 -23.19
CA ASN A 368 -14.59 -5.15 -24.04
C ASN A 368 -15.21 -3.96 -23.29
N LEU A 369 -15.39 -2.84 -24.00
CA LEU A 369 -15.91 -1.58 -23.48
C LEU A 369 -17.33 -1.30 -24.00
N PHE A 370 -18.08 -0.43 -23.32
CA PHE A 370 -19.46 -0.08 -23.70
C PHE A 370 -19.59 0.66 -25.03
N ASN A 371 -18.56 1.40 -25.42
CA ASN A 371 -18.50 2.07 -26.73
C ASN A 371 -18.24 1.09 -27.89
N GLY A 372 -18.10 -0.21 -27.62
CA GLY A 372 -17.76 -1.23 -28.61
C GLY A 372 -16.26 -1.33 -28.93
N GLU A 373 -15.43 -0.49 -28.31
CA GLU A 373 -13.98 -0.65 -28.36
C GLU A 373 -13.51 -1.77 -27.43
N LYS A 374 -12.23 -2.10 -27.53
CA LYS A 374 -11.61 -3.13 -26.70
C LYS A 374 -10.17 -2.78 -26.35
N ILE A 375 -9.73 -3.31 -25.22
CA ILE A 375 -8.33 -3.32 -24.79
C ILE A 375 -7.79 -4.71 -25.06
N ASP A 376 -6.76 -4.83 -25.90
CA ASP A 376 -6.08 -6.11 -26.14
C ASP A 376 -4.77 -6.16 -25.35
N PHE A 377 -4.61 -7.16 -24.49
CA PHE A 377 -3.41 -7.45 -23.72
C PHE A 377 -2.63 -8.62 -24.32
N TYR A 378 -1.33 -8.43 -24.50
CA TYR A 378 -0.45 -9.40 -25.15
C TYR A 378 1.00 -9.23 -24.68
N ASN A 379 1.88 -10.10 -25.17
CA ASN A 379 3.32 -10.09 -24.89
C ASN A 379 3.65 -9.93 -23.40
N LEU A 380 3.21 -10.89 -22.57
CA LEU A 380 3.60 -10.93 -21.18
C LEU A 380 5.07 -11.30 -21.05
N GLU A 381 5.84 -10.46 -20.37
CA GLU A 381 7.24 -10.75 -20.01
C GLU A 381 7.39 -10.74 -18.50
N ARG A 382 8.15 -11.71 -17.98
CA ARG A 382 8.57 -11.72 -16.58
C ARG A 382 10.09 -11.81 -16.54
N LYS A 383 10.72 -10.79 -15.99
CA LYS A 383 12.18 -10.65 -15.91
C LYS A 383 12.52 -10.21 -14.50
N ASN A 384 13.19 -11.08 -13.76
CA ASN A 384 13.54 -10.85 -12.36
C ASN A 384 12.30 -10.49 -11.51
N ASP A 385 12.36 -9.34 -10.86
CA ASP A 385 11.34 -8.70 -10.02
C ASP A 385 10.32 -7.85 -10.82
N THR A 386 10.31 -7.95 -12.15
CA THR A 386 9.49 -7.12 -13.03
C THR A 386 8.57 -7.96 -13.91
N VAL A 387 7.32 -7.53 -14.03
CA VAL A 387 6.34 -8.04 -15.00
C VAL A 387 5.97 -6.93 -15.96
N LEU A 388 6.10 -7.20 -17.26
CA LEU A 388 5.66 -6.31 -18.33
C LEU A 388 4.46 -6.93 -19.03
N LEU A 389 3.43 -6.12 -19.27
CA LEU A 389 2.27 -6.51 -20.07
C LEU A 389 2.00 -5.44 -21.11
N HIS A 390 1.94 -5.83 -22.39
CA HIS A 390 1.61 -4.89 -23.45
C HIS A 390 0.10 -4.78 -23.59
N ALA A 391 -0.36 -3.57 -23.86
CA ALA A 391 -1.76 -3.25 -24.12
C ALA A 391 -1.88 -2.47 -25.43
N LYS A 392 -2.95 -2.74 -26.18
CA LYS A 392 -3.38 -1.92 -27.31
C LYS A 392 -4.73 -1.31 -26.98
N ILE A 393 -4.81 0.02 -27.03
CA ILE A 393 -5.98 0.78 -26.57
C ILE A 393 -6.04 2.16 -27.24
N SER A 394 -7.24 2.66 -27.46
CA SER A 394 -7.45 4.03 -27.93
C SER A 394 -6.89 5.06 -26.93
N PRO A 395 -6.33 6.20 -27.39
CA PRO A 395 -5.74 7.21 -26.50
C PRO A 395 -6.69 7.78 -25.45
N ASN A 396 -7.98 7.91 -25.77
CA ASN A 396 -8.97 8.43 -24.81
C ASN A 396 -9.20 7.47 -23.63
N GLU A 397 -8.91 6.18 -23.82
CA GLU A 397 -9.19 5.13 -22.84
C GLU A 397 -7.95 4.78 -21.98
N ILE A 398 -6.83 5.50 -22.12
CA ILE A 398 -5.64 5.35 -21.27
C ILE A 398 -5.95 5.37 -19.76
N PRO A 399 -6.91 6.17 -19.23
CA PRO A 399 -7.28 6.11 -17.82
C PRO A 399 -7.72 4.71 -17.33
N LEU A 400 -8.13 3.82 -18.23
CA LEU A 400 -8.42 2.43 -17.88
C LEU A 400 -7.15 1.64 -17.52
N LEU A 401 -6.02 1.94 -18.18
CA LEU A 401 -4.76 1.25 -17.88
C LEU A 401 -4.23 1.60 -16.49
N THR A 402 -4.46 2.81 -16.01
CA THR A 402 -4.02 3.25 -14.66
C THR A 402 -4.83 2.62 -13.53
N LYS A 403 -6.01 2.07 -13.83
CA LYS A 403 -6.84 1.31 -12.87
C LYS A 403 -6.41 -0.14 -12.71
N ILE A 404 -5.59 -0.65 -13.62
CA ILE A 404 -5.13 -2.03 -13.58
C ILE A 404 -4.20 -2.17 -12.40
N THR A 405 -4.41 -3.21 -11.60
CA THR A 405 -3.56 -3.50 -10.45
C THR A 405 -3.05 -4.92 -10.53
N GLY A 406 -1.87 -5.16 -9.99
CA GLY A 406 -1.33 -6.48 -9.78
C GLY A 406 -1.49 -6.92 -8.34
N ARG A 407 -1.70 -8.22 -8.11
CA ARG A 407 -1.76 -8.80 -6.77
C ARG A 407 -0.97 -10.09 -6.71
N SER A 408 -0.05 -10.18 -5.78
CA SER A 408 0.63 -11.45 -5.45
C SER A 408 -0.33 -12.38 -4.70
N GLN A 409 -0.21 -13.70 -4.87
CA GLN A 409 -1.14 -14.69 -4.27
C GLN A 409 -1.12 -14.72 -2.73
N ASP A 410 -0.09 -14.16 -2.10
CA ASP A 410 -0.09 -13.88 -0.66
C ASP A 410 -1.19 -12.89 -0.25
N GLY A 411 -1.79 -12.20 -1.24
CA GLY A 411 -3.01 -11.41 -1.12
C GLY A 411 -2.78 -10.04 -0.50
N ILE A 412 -1.55 -9.68 -0.13
CA ILE A 412 -1.33 -8.49 0.70
C ILE A 412 -0.87 -7.29 -0.14
N ASN A 413 -0.16 -7.54 -1.25
CA ASN A 413 0.44 -6.51 -2.10
C ASN A 413 -0.47 -6.06 -3.26
N ILE A 414 -0.77 -4.77 -3.36
CA ILE A 414 -1.36 -4.16 -4.59
C ILE A 414 -0.23 -3.44 -5.34
N HIS A 415 0.03 -3.87 -6.57
CA HIS A 415 1.04 -3.27 -7.46
C HIS A 415 0.35 -2.35 -8.46
N TYR A 416 0.78 -1.10 -8.51
CA TYR A 416 0.33 -0.14 -9.52
C TYR A 416 1.32 -0.12 -10.69
N PRO A 417 0.86 -0.15 -11.95
CA PRO A 417 1.74 -0.14 -13.09
C PRO A 417 2.29 1.25 -13.34
N LYS A 418 3.57 1.30 -13.69
CA LYS A 418 4.15 2.40 -14.46
C LYS A 418 3.81 2.15 -15.93
N ILE A 419 3.25 3.14 -16.61
CA ILE A 419 2.76 2.97 -17.99
C ILE A 419 3.59 3.85 -18.93
N TYR A 420 3.96 3.35 -20.09
CA TYR A 420 4.61 4.17 -21.12
C TYR A 420 4.19 3.73 -22.51
N ALA A 421 4.16 4.69 -23.44
CA ALA A 421 3.83 4.42 -24.83
C ALA A 421 4.96 3.62 -25.51
N ASN A 422 4.57 2.73 -26.42
CA ASN A 422 5.51 2.08 -27.32
C ASN A 422 5.96 3.09 -28.38
N PRO A 423 7.26 3.46 -28.45
CA PRO A 423 7.72 4.47 -29.41
C PRO A 423 7.60 4.03 -30.86
N GLU A 424 7.53 2.71 -31.12
CA GLU A 424 7.49 2.16 -32.48
C GLU A 424 6.07 1.96 -33.01
N LYS A 425 5.07 1.95 -32.14
CA LYS A 425 3.71 1.52 -32.48
C LYS A 425 2.66 2.39 -31.80
N GLU A 426 1.84 3.03 -32.64
CA GLU A 426 0.74 3.87 -32.20
C GLU A 426 -0.29 3.07 -31.38
N ASN A 427 -0.84 3.69 -30.34
CA ASN A 427 -1.88 3.12 -29.47
C ASN A 427 -1.45 1.85 -28.72
N GLU A 428 -0.15 1.57 -28.65
CA GLU A 428 0.41 0.50 -27.85
C GLU A 428 1.12 1.06 -26.62
N TYR A 429 0.89 0.43 -25.47
CA TYR A 429 1.42 0.82 -24.18
C TYR A 429 1.99 -0.39 -23.47
N ILE A 430 2.95 -0.15 -22.59
CA ILE A 430 3.56 -1.17 -21.74
C ILE A 430 3.21 -0.84 -20.31
N LEU A 431 2.61 -1.80 -19.61
CA LEU A 431 2.36 -1.76 -18.19
C LEU A 431 3.50 -2.50 -17.49
N GLU A 432 4.29 -1.75 -16.73
CA GLU A 432 5.40 -2.28 -15.95
C GLU A 432 5.03 -2.35 -14.48
N PHE A 433 4.93 -3.57 -13.96
CA PHE A 433 4.77 -3.87 -12.55
C PHE A 433 6.14 -4.24 -11.99
N PHE A 434 6.66 -3.41 -11.09
CA PHE A 434 7.91 -3.64 -10.39
C PHE A 434 7.67 -4.34 -9.06
N ASN A 435 8.75 -4.85 -8.45
CA ASN A 435 8.75 -5.56 -7.16
C ASN A 435 7.88 -6.84 -7.12
N VAL A 436 7.68 -7.48 -8.26
CA VAL A 436 6.96 -8.75 -8.35
C VAL A 436 7.93 -9.90 -8.12
N LYS A 437 7.98 -10.43 -6.89
CA LYS A 437 8.88 -11.53 -6.48
C LYS A 437 8.92 -12.66 -7.52
N GLU A 438 10.11 -13.15 -7.85
CA GLU A 438 10.26 -14.32 -8.72
C GLU A 438 9.53 -15.54 -8.14
N ASN A 439 8.96 -16.36 -9.03
CA ASN A 439 8.29 -17.63 -8.69
C ASN A 439 7.08 -17.52 -7.74
N VAL A 440 6.57 -16.31 -7.50
CA VAL A 440 5.30 -16.09 -6.81
C VAL A 440 4.20 -15.91 -7.86
N ASP A 441 3.08 -16.58 -7.66
CA ASP A 441 1.91 -16.38 -8.53
C ASP A 441 1.42 -14.93 -8.40
N PHE A 442 1.25 -14.28 -9.55
CA PHE A 442 0.86 -12.88 -9.65
C PHE A 442 -0.40 -12.78 -10.52
N SER A 443 -1.41 -12.08 -10.03
CA SER A 443 -2.65 -11.86 -10.76
C SER A 443 -2.75 -10.39 -11.13
N ILE A 444 -2.78 -10.09 -12.42
CA ILE A 444 -3.12 -8.76 -12.90
C ILE A 444 -4.64 -8.69 -12.92
N ASN A 445 -5.19 -7.88 -12.03
CA ASN A 445 -6.58 -7.48 -12.06
C ASN A 445 -6.76 -6.36 -13.07
N ASN A 446 -6.88 -6.74 -14.33
CA ASN A 446 -7.32 -5.87 -15.42
C ASN A 446 -8.81 -6.00 -15.71
N TYR A 447 -9.56 -6.63 -14.82
CA TYR A 447 -11.01 -6.61 -14.88
C TYR A 447 -11.51 -5.26 -14.35
N ILE A 448 -11.98 -4.43 -15.28
CA ILE A 448 -12.48 -3.11 -14.97
C ILE A 448 -14.00 -3.23 -14.87
N ASN A 449 -14.52 -3.35 -13.64
CA ASN A 449 -15.97 -3.38 -13.34
C ASN A 449 -16.76 -2.18 -13.92
N TYR A 450 -16.04 -1.14 -14.35
CA TYR A 450 -16.55 0.18 -14.68
C TYR A 450 -15.96 0.63 -16.01
N ASN A 451 -16.56 0.16 -17.10
CA ASN A 451 -16.17 0.51 -18.48
C ASN A 451 -16.58 1.96 -18.80
N ASN A 452 -15.94 2.91 -18.14
CA ASN A 452 -16.25 4.32 -18.35
C ASN A 452 -15.60 4.76 -19.66
N GLU A 453 -16.34 5.49 -20.48
CA GLU A 453 -15.75 6.28 -21.57
C GLU A 453 -15.19 7.57 -20.98
N TYR A 454 -13.99 7.96 -21.40
CA TYR A 454 -13.34 9.18 -20.89
C TYR A 454 -13.25 10.29 -21.92
N ILE A 455 -13.34 11.51 -21.43
CA ILE A 455 -13.13 12.74 -22.18
C ILE A 455 -11.87 13.38 -21.63
N PHE A 456 -10.85 13.55 -22.48
CA PHE A 456 -9.68 14.35 -22.17
C PHE A 456 -10.09 15.81 -22.00
N LEU A 457 -9.67 16.42 -20.89
CA LEU A 457 -9.96 17.82 -20.58
C LEU A 457 -8.80 18.72 -20.96
N GLU A 458 -7.68 18.53 -20.28
CA GLU A 458 -6.48 19.33 -20.47
C GLU A 458 -5.25 18.60 -19.93
N GLU A 459 -4.08 19.07 -20.37
CA GLU A 459 -2.79 18.71 -19.80
C GLU A 459 -2.15 19.96 -19.19
N LEU A 460 -1.73 19.85 -17.93
CA LEU A 460 -1.13 20.94 -17.18
C LEU A 460 0.37 20.72 -17.05
N GLU A 461 1.18 21.69 -17.48
CA GLU A 461 2.63 21.69 -17.22
C GLU A 461 2.87 21.96 -15.72
N ILE A 462 3.48 21.01 -15.03
CA ILE A 462 3.82 21.09 -13.60
C ILE A 462 5.27 21.52 -13.42
N LEU A 463 6.17 20.90 -14.18
CA LEU A 463 7.61 21.19 -14.22
C LEU A 463 8.11 21.05 -15.66
N ASN A 464 8.95 22.00 -16.09
CA ASN A 464 9.66 21.92 -17.35
C ASN A 464 11.03 22.58 -17.20
N ASN A 465 12.06 21.77 -17.03
CA ASN A 465 13.44 22.22 -16.84
C ASN A 465 14.18 22.50 -18.15
N LYS A 466 13.53 22.30 -19.32
CA LYS A 466 14.10 22.52 -20.66
C LYS A 466 13.87 23.94 -21.22
N LYS A 467 13.29 24.86 -20.45
CA LYS A 467 13.02 26.24 -20.88
C LYS A 467 13.99 27.26 -20.31
#